data_AF-A0A809PQP5-F1
#
_entry.id   AF-A0A809PQP5-F1
#
_cell.length_a   1.000
_cell.length_b   1.000
_cell.length_c   1.000
_cell.angle_alpha   90.00
_cell.angle_beta   90.00
_cell.angle_gamma   90.00
#
_symmetry.space_group_name_H-M   'P 1'
#
loop_
_entity.id
_entity.type
_entity.pdbx_description
1 polymer ?
#
loop_
_entity_poly.entity_id
_entity_poly.type
_entity_poly.pdbx_seq_one_letter_code
_entity_poly.pdbx_strand_id
1 'polypeptide(L)'
;MFATLAAVAVLAVVTQDQAQLRAAPKDGAQQQAVLWQGDSLEIRGEKLDYLQVYDHRRERAGYIKASQVRLVSMQPDDAPDAFAVIRFLRDTPGAESLGISYTAAYLKAAPASAIGAEAFDALGSMAERLARRASSKQPKQNEATIAAHLEVVANYGINIKGYEREGRMQLCYDGEAFRRVLAMNATPDQKARAALAVTRQDCIDPTKRPTERYALDQWRADVLDKVNTTSLPEYLKNRMRMRKASVWSSIAFQRARKGEKADDAANRALTELAAVNKEEFADEDVYTYSDAGVRVGTTRWAAEPAIIPKPGLNIITAPGQPGETCVMLTDAKHDIKTPLAKRCTYSVVWPASARANAQNTALTLAVQPMENWRELWLFHQTSQGWIIDILPPANSDPDLGYAEFAGWVPGTNKMLVAREAKVEGRFKKSFEVVSMDSLQVENYADKPGSLSVFYKWQDPAWKRQTISLR
;
A
#
# COMPACT_ATOMS: atom_id res chain seq x y z
N MET A 1 -48.72 -35.89 20.99
CA MET A 1 -48.95 -34.50 21.43
C MET A 1 -47.89 -33.66 20.73
N PHE A 2 -48.20 -33.17 19.53
CA PHE A 2 -47.26 -32.38 18.73
C PHE A 2 -47.23 -30.98 19.33
N ALA A 3 -46.19 -30.68 20.11
CA ALA A 3 -45.84 -29.30 20.37
C ALA A 3 -45.51 -28.69 19.00
N THR A 4 -46.28 -27.68 18.61
CA THR A 4 -45.94 -26.73 17.57
C THR A 4 -44.52 -26.23 17.83
N LEU A 5 -43.55 -26.77 17.09
CA LEU A 5 -42.23 -26.16 16.94
C LEU A 5 -42.50 -24.77 16.36
N ALA A 6 -42.45 -23.75 17.22
CA ALA A 6 -41.96 -22.47 16.75
C ALA A 6 -40.70 -22.78 15.93
N ALA A 7 -40.66 -22.35 14.67
CA ALA A 7 -39.52 -22.59 13.81
C ALA A 7 -38.28 -21.98 14.47
N VAL A 8 -37.55 -22.78 15.26
CA VAL A 8 -36.27 -22.39 15.80
C VAL A 8 -35.41 -22.26 14.56
N ALA A 9 -35.15 -21.03 14.14
CA ALA A 9 -34.30 -20.73 12.99
C ALA A 9 -32.88 -21.17 13.36
N VAL A 10 -32.58 -22.45 13.20
CA VAL A 10 -31.25 -23.04 13.38
C VAL A 10 -30.67 -23.29 12.01
N LEU A 11 -29.41 -22.90 11.86
CA LEU A 11 -28.69 -23.03 10.60
C LEU A 11 -27.49 -23.95 10.82
N ALA A 12 -27.21 -24.85 9.87
CA ALA A 12 -26.02 -25.69 9.90
C ALA A 12 -24.88 -24.99 9.15
N VAL A 13 -23.83 -24.61 9.86
CA VAL A 13 -22.60 -24.04 9.28
C VAL A 13 -21.57 -25.15 9.10
N VAL A 14 -21.08 -25.33 7.87
CA VAL A 14 -20.04 -26.32 7.56
C VAL A 14 -18.73 -25.90 8.22
N THR A 15 -18.11 -26.80 9.00
CA THR A 15 -16.89 -26.51 9.78
C THR A 15 -15.61 -27.07 9.16
N GLN A 16 -15.73 -27.85 8.10
CA GLN A 16 -14.62 -28.53 7.44
C GLN A 16 -14.61 -28.26 5.94
N ASP A 17 -13.42 -28.14 5.37
CA ASP A 17 -13.27 -28.08 3.92
C ASP A 17 -13.57 -29.44 3.28
N GLN A 18 -14.10 -29.41 2.06
CA GLN A 18 -14.45 -30.59 1.27
C GLN A 18 -15.49 -31.53 1.92
N ALA A 19 -16.43 -30.98 2.69
CA ALA A 19 -17.57 -31.73 3.22
C ALA A 19 -18.49 -32.20 2.08
N GLN A 20 -18.98 -33.44 2.17
CA GLN A 20 -19.71 -34.07 1.07
C GLN A 20 -21.21 -33.97 1.29
N LEU A 21 -21.90 -33.28 0.37
CA LEU A 21 -23.36 -33.32 0.30
C LEU A 21 -23.79 -34.55 -0.52
N ARG A 22 -24.54 -35.46 0.10
CA ARG A 22 -24.89 -36.76 -0.49
C ARG A 22 -26.39 -36.91 -0.74
N ALA A 23 -26.74 -37.72 -1.73
CA ALA A 23 -28.14 -37.99 -2.07
C ALA A 23 -28.90 -38.83 -1.02
N ALA A 24 -28.20 -39.53 -0.12
CA ALA A 24 -28.79 -40.35 0.94
C ALA A 24 -27.89 -40.37 2.20
N PRO A 25 -28.42 -40.68 3.40
CA PRO A 25 -27.68 -40.66 4.67
C PRO A 25 -26.79 -41.90 4.84
N LYS A 26 -25.80 -42.06 3.96
CA LYS A 26 -24.77 -43.12 4.01
C LYS A 26 -23.53 -42.70 3.23
N ASP A 27 -22.36 -43.17 3.64
CA ASP A 27 -21.08 -42.78 3.04
C ASP A 27 -20.93 -43.20 1.57
N GLY A 28 -21.50 -44.34 1.19
CA GLY A 28 -21.48 -44.83 -0.19
C GLY A 28 -22.52 -44.17 -1.10
N ALA A 29 -23.31 -43.20 -0.63
CA ALA A 29 -24.29 -42.51 -1.46
C ALA A 29 -23.61 -41.55 -2.45
N GLN A 30 -24.24 -41.39 -3.62
CA GLN A 30 -23.79 -40.47 -4.66
C GLN A 30 -23.60 -39.06 -4.08
N GLN A 31 -22.42 -38.51 -4.33
CA GLN A 31 -22.08 -37.13 -4.01
C GLN A 31 -22.81 -36.19 -4.96
N GLN A 32 -23.52 -35.21 -4.41
CA GLN A 32 -24.25 -34.18 -5.14
C GLN A 32 -23.44 -32.88 -5.27
N ALA A 33 -22.71 -32.51 -4.21
CA ALA A 33 -21.87 -31.33 -4.18
C ALA A 33 -20.75 -31.47 -3.13
N VAL A 34 -19.70 -30.67 -3.31
CA VAL A 34 -18.67 -30.44 -2.29
C VAL A 34 -18.96 -29.10 -1.63
N LEU A 35 -19.01 -29.11 -0.29
CA LEU A 35 -19.20 -27.95 0.56
C LEU A 35 -17.87 -27.59 1.25
N TRP A 36 -17.74 -26.32 1.59
CA TRP A 36 -16.52 -25.77 2.17
C TRP A 36 -16.80 -25.10 3.50
N GLN A 37 -15.77 -24.90 4.33
CA GLN A 37 -15.99 -24.29 5.62
C GLN A 37 -16.61 -22.89 5.47
N GLY A 38 -17.63 -22.63 6.27
CA GLY A 38 -18.45 -21.42 6.18
C GLY A 38 -19.63 -21.50 5.22
N ASP A 39 -19.82 -22.57 4.43
CA ASP A 39 -21.10 -22.77 3.73
C ASP A 39 -22.23 -22.91 4.77
N SER A 40 -23.36 -22.24 4.54
CA SER A 40 -24.51 -22.19 5.45
C SER A 40 -25.71 -22.94 4.86
N LEU A 41 -26.27 -23.89 5.60
CA LEU A 41 -27.31 -24.81 5.15
C LEU A 41 -28.59 -24.69 6.00
N GLU A 42 -29.75 -24.73 5.35
CA GLU A 42 -31.04 -24.87 6.01
C GLU A 42 -31.26 -26.33 6.44
N ILE A 43 -31.65 -26.56 7.68
CA ILE A 43 -31.91 -27.91 8.20
C ILE A 43 -33.37 -28.26 7.93
N ARG A 44 -33.60 -29.41 7.29
CA ARG A 44 -34.94 -29.92 6.95
C ARG A 44 -35.32 -31.20 7.68
N GLY A 45 -34.36 -31.86 8.32
CA GLY A 45 -34.59 -33.06 9.11
C GLY A 45 -33.29 -33.71 9.55
N GLU A 46 -33.42 -34.78 10.32
CA GLU A 46 -32.31 -35.58 10.83
C GLU A 46 -32.60 -37.06 10.57
N LYS A 47 -31.59 -37.81 10.15
CA LYS A 47 -31.69 -39.24 9.91
C LYS A 47 -30.34 -39.91 10.14
N LEU A 48 -30.28 -40.84 11.11
CA LEU A 48 -29.04 -41.45 11.57
C LEU A 48 -28.05 -40.37 12.04
N ASP A 49 -26.77 -40.46 11.67
CA ASP A 49 -25.72 -39.48 11.90
C ASP A 49 -25.66 -38.37 10.83
N TYR A 50 -26.74 -38.18 10.06
CA TYR A 50 -26.84 -37.19 8.99
C TYR A 50 -27.95 -36.18 9.24
N LEU A 51 -27.69 -34.94 8.83
CA LEU A 51 -28.71 -33.91 8.67
C LEU A 51 -29.18 -33.88 7.22
N GLN A 52 -30.50 -33.87 7.02
CA GLN A 52 -31.11 -33.52 5.75
C GLN A 52 -31.13 -31.99 5.65
N VAL A 53 -30.51 -31.47 4.59
CA VAL A 53 -30.23 -30.04 4.47
C VAL A 53 -30.56 -29.52 3.07
N TYR A 54 -30.71 -28.21 2.97
CA TYR A 54 -30.81 -27.48 1.71
C TYR A 54 -29.74 -26.40 1.63
N ASP A 55 -28.89 -26.48 0.60
CA ASP A 55 -27.93 -25.45 0.23
C ASP A 55 -28.64 -24.44 -0.69
N HIS A 56 -28.93 -23.25 -0.16
CA HIS A 56 -29.56 -22.16 -0.91
C HIS A 56 -28.66 -21.59 -2.01
N ARG A 57 -27.34 -21.63 -1.84
CA ARG A 57 -26.40 -21.07 -2.81
C ARG A 57 -26.34 -21.91 -4.08
N ARG A 58 -26.41 -23.24 -3.93
CA ARG A 58 -26.37 -24.18 -5.06
C ARG A 58 -27.75 -24.68 -5.47
N GLU A 59 -28.79 -24.31 -4.73
CA GLU A 59 -30.16 -24.81 -4.88
C GLU A 59 -30.23 -26.35 -4.87
N ARG A 60 -29.52 -26.97 -3.91
CA ARG A 60 -29.47 -28.45 -3.80
C ARG A 60 -29.86 -28.94 -2.42
N ALA A 61 -30.76 -29.91 -2.39
CA ALA A 61 -31.06 -30.70 -1.20
C ALA A 61 -30.15 -31.93 -1.11
N GLY A 62 -29.78 -32.33 0.11
CA GLY A 62 -29.02 -33.55 0.34
C GLY A 62 -28.86 -33.88 1.81
N TYR A 63 -27.91 -34.78 2.10
CA TYR A 63 -27.53 -35.22 3.43
C TYR A 63 -26.07 -34.90 3.69
N ILE A 64 -25.77 -34.36 4.87
CA ILE A 64 -24.42 -34.11 5.36
C ILE A 64 -24.24 -34.77 6.72
N LYS A 65 -23.04 -35.27 7.03
CA LYS A 65 -22.74 -35.83 8.35
C LYS A 65 -22.86 -34.73 9.41
N ALA A 66 -23.55 -35.03 10.51
CA ALA A 66 -23.71 -34.10 11.62
C ALA A 66 -22.36 -33.65 12.20
N SER A 67 -21.31 -34.49 12.13
CA SER A 67 -19.95 -34.17 12.59
C SER A 67 -19.20 -33.14 11.73
N GLN A 68 -19.70 -32.80 10.54
CA GLN A 68 -19.07 -31.87 9.59
C GLN A 68 -19.68 -30.46 9.64
N VAL A 69 -20.70 -30.26 10.48
CA VAL A 69 -21.38 -28.99 10.62
C VAL A 69 -21.51 -28.62 12.10
N ARG A 70 -21.70 -27.34 12.37
CA ARG A 70 -22.14 -26.85 13.67
C ARG A 70 -23.50 -26.20 13.53
N LEU A 71 -24.40 -26.57 14.42
CA LEU A 71 -25.70 -25.94 14.55
C LEU A 71 -25.52 -24.56 15.19
N VAL A 72 -26.03 -23.53 14.55
CA VAL A 72 -26.00 -22.15 15.01
C VAL A 72 -27.42 -21.65 15.14
N SER A 73 -27.80 -21.25 16.34
CA SER A 73 -29.11 -20.65 16.59
C SER A 73 -29.15 -19.23 16.05
N MET A 74 -30.27 -18.86 15.42
CA MET A 74 -30.55 -17.51 14.96
C MET A 74 -31.48 -16.76 15.92
N GLN A 75 -31.65 -17.27 17.15
CA GLN A 75 -32.40 -16.57 18.18
C GLN A 75 -31.55 -15.45 18.80
N PRO A 76 -32.16 -14.29 19.15
CA PRO A 76 -31.45 -13.18 19.78
C PRO A 76 -30.68 -13.55 21.05
N ASP A 77 -31.25 -14.43 21.88
CA ASP A 77 -30.66 -14.84 23.17
C ASP A 77 -29.36 -15.65 23.01
N ASP A 78 -29.21 -16.34 21.87
CA ASP A 78 -28.04 -17.17 21.55
C ASP A 78 -26.97 -16.40 20.75
N ALA A 79 -27.24 -15.15 20.36
CA ALA A 79 -26.29 -14.33 19.60
C ALA A 79 -24.92 -14.15 20.30
N PRO A 80 -24.83 -13.99 21.64
CA PRO A 80 -23.54 -13.91 22.34
C PRO A 80 -22.63 -15.14 22.13
N ASP A 81 -23.20 -16.34 21.98
CA ASP A 81 -22.43 -17.57 21.75
C ASP A 81 -21.77 -17.56 20.37
N ALA A 82 -22.52 -17.15 19.34
CA ALA A 82 -21.95 -16.93 18.00
C ALA A 82 -20.86 -15.86 18.05
N PHE A 83 -21.05 -14.80 18.85
CA PHE A 83 -20.06 -13.74 18.99
C PHE A 83 -18.75 -14.19 19.65
N ALA A 84 -18.83 -15.08 20.64
CA ALA A 84 -17.64 -15.70 21.23
C ALA A 84 -16.83 -16.50 20.19
N VAL A 85 -17.52 -17.22 19.29
CA VAL A 85 -16.87 -17.93 18.18
C VAL A 85 -16.22 -16.96 17.19
N ILE A 86 -16.87 -15.83 16.87
CA ILE A 86 -16.27 -14.79 16.01
C ILE A 86 -14.95 -14.28 16.60
N ARG A 87 -14.90 -14.00 17.90
CA ARG A 87 -13.67 -13.53 18.56
C ARG A 87 -12.52 -14.53 18.43
N PHE A 88 -12.81 -15.83 18.58
CA PHE A 88 -11.82 -16.88 18.41
C PHE A 88 -11.35 -16.99 16.94
N LEU A 89 -12.30 -17.02 16.00
CA LEU A 89 -11.99 -17.18 14.56
C LEU A 89 -11.32 -15.97 13.95
N ARG A 90 -11.55 -14.77 14.49
CA ARG A 90 -10.87 -13.53 14.06
C ARG A 90 -9.36 -13.73 14.01
N ASP A 91 -8.80 -14.40 15.01
CA ASP A 91 -7.35 -14.55 15.17
C ASP A 91 -6.85 -15.94 14.71
N THR A 92 -7.69 -16.71 14.00
CA THR A 92 -7.36 -18.05 13.47
C THR A 92 -7.12 -17.97 11.95
N PRO A 93 -5.86 -18.05 11.47
CA PRO A 93 -5.56 -18.09 10.05
C PRO A 93 -6.11 -19.35 9.38
N GLY A 94 -6.65 -19.22 8.18
CA GLY A 94 -7.23 -20.36 7.44
C GLY A 94 -8.72 -20.61 7.72
N ALA A 95 -9.28 -19.97 8.74
CA ALA A 95 -10.69 -20.09 9.12
C ALA A 95 -11.52 -18.83 8.79
N GLU A 96 -11.04 -18.00 7.85
CA GLU A 96 -11.67 -16.71 7.54
C GLU A 96 -13.10 -16.87 7.02
N SER A 97 -13.35 -17.81 6.08
CA SER A 97 -14.69 -18.04 5.55
C SER A 97 -15.65 -18.56 6.62
N LEU A 98 -15.17 -19.42 7.52
CA LEU A 98 -15.94 -19.88 8.67
C LEU A 98 -16.31 -18.71 9.58
N GLY A 99 -15.36 -17.87 9.97
CA GLY A 99 -15.64 -16.74 10.86
C GLY A 99 -16.54 -15.67 10.23
N ILE A 100 -16.44 -15.47 8.91
CA ILE A 100 -17.36 -14.61 8.15
C ILE A 100 -18.79 -15.17 8.19
N SER A 101 -18.97 -16.49 8.04
CA SER A 101 -20.29 -17.12 8.13
C SER A 101 -20.92 -16.98 9.52
N TYR A 102 -20.14 -17.15 10.58
CA TYR A 102 -20.57 -16.90 11.97
C TYR A 102 -20.93 -15.43 12.18
N THR A 103 -20.19 -14.52 11.55
CA THR A 103 -20.51 -13.09 11.60
C THR A 103 -21.84 -12.79 10.92
N ALA A 104 -22.10 -13.39 9.75
CA ALA A 104 -23.40 -13.26 9.09
C ALA A 104 -24.55 -13.83 9.93
N ALA A 105 -24.33 -14.98 10.60
CA ALA A 105 -25.31 -15.56 11.51
C ALA A 105 -25.58 -14.63 12.71
N TYR A 106 -24.53 -14.11 13.35
CA TYR A 106 -24.64 -13.13 14.44
C TYR A 106 -25.40 -11.88 14.01
N LEU A 107 -25.07 -11.29 12.86
CA LEU A 107 -25.73 -10.07 12.38
C LEU A 107 -27.22 -10.26 12.05
N LYS A 108 -27.65 -11.49 11.72
CA LYS A 108 -29.07 -11.82 11.54
C LYS A 108 -29.79 -12.08 12.87
N ALA A 109 -29.09 -12.64 13.86
CA ALA A 109 -29.67 -13.04 15.15
C ALA A 109 -29.72 -11.89 16.15
N ALA A 110 -28.64 -11.11 16.24
CA ALA A 110 -28.45 -10.09 17.26
C ALA A 110 -29.43 -8.91 17.08
N PRO A 111 -30.00 -8.37 18.17
CA PRO A 111 -30.79 -7.15 18.09
C PRO A 111 -29.89 -5.97 17.68
N ALA A 112 -30.44 -5.01 16.94
CA ALA A 112 -29.67 -3.88 16.39
C ALA A 112 -28.89 -3.09 17.45
N SER A 113 -29.41 -3.00 18.68
CA SER A 113 -28.75 -2.34 19.81
C SER A 113 -27.50 -3.07 20.32
N ALA A 114 -27.37 -4.38 20.06
CA ALA A 114 -26.22 -5.19 20.46
C ALA A 114 -25.13 -5.26 19.37
N ILE A 115 -25.41 -4.80 18.14
CA ILE A 115 -24.45 -4.84 17.05
C ILE A 115 -23.45 -3.69 17.20
N GLY A 116 -22.30 -3.99 17.81
CA GLY A 116 -21.20 -3.06 17.98
C GLY A 116 -20.14 -3.11 16.87
N ALA A 117 -19.19 -2.18 16.92
CA ALA A 117 -18.09 -2.07 15.96
C ALA A 117 -17.18 -3.31 15.91
N GLU A 118 -17.07 -4.04 17.02
CA GLU A 118 -16.19 -5.22 17.12
C GLU A 118 -16.58 -6.33 16.13
N ALA A 119 -17.87 -6.53 15.85
CA ALA A 119 -18.33 -7.48 14.85
C ALA A 119 -17.79 -7.14 13.45
N PHE A 120 -17.84 -5.85 13.08
CA PHE A 120 -17.36 -5.37 11.79
C PHE A 120 -15.84 -5.30 11.70
N ASP A 121 -15.15 -5.01 12.81
CA ASP A 121 -13.68 -5.09 12.88
C ASP A 121 -13.19 -6.53 12.67
N ALA A 122 -13.86 -7.50 13.29
CA ALA A 122 -13.56 -8.92 13.06
C ALA A 122 -13.85 -9.34 11.62
N LEU A 123 -15.03 -8.98 11.09
CA LEU A 123 -15.43 -9.25 9.71
C LEU A 123 -14.40 -8.72 8.71
N GLY A 124 -14.04 -7.44 8.85
CA GLY A 124 -13.07 -6.78 7.98
C GLY A 124 -11.69 -7.42 8.09
N SER A 125 -11.25 -7.76 9.30
CA SER A 125 -9.94 -8.39 9.54
C SER A 125 -9.84 -9.76 8.88
N MET A 126 -10.90 -10.57 8.94
CA MET A 126 -10.95 -11.88 8.27
C MET A 126 -11.01 -11.73 6.75
N ALA A 127 -11.84 -10.83 6.22
CA ALA A 127 -11.93 -10.58 4.79
C ALA A 127 -10.60 -10.08 4.19
N GLU A 128 -9.93 -9.15 4.88
CA GLU A 128 -8.63 -8.61 4.51
C GLU A 128 -7.54 -9.69 4.56
N ARG A 129 -7.53 -10.53 5.60
CA ARG A 129 -6.57 -11.64 5.70
C ARG A 129 -6.77 -12.66 4.60
N LEU A 130 -8.02 -13.00 4.25
CA LEU A 130 -8.34 -13.88 3.12
C LEU A 130 -7.84 -13.29 1.80
N ALA A 131 -8.08 -12.00 1.56
CA ALA A 131 -7.57 -11.30 0.36
C ALA A 131 -6.03 -11.32 0.28
N ARG A 132 -5.34 -11.11 1.39
CA ARG A 132 -3.86 -11.20 1.47
C ARG A 132 -3.36 -12.62 1.20
N ARG A 133 -3.98 -13.64 1.81
CA ARG A 133 -3.65 -15.05 1.55
C ARG A 133 -3.83 -15.38 0.07
N ALA A 134 -4.91 -14.92 -0.55
CA ALA A 134 -5.18 -15.13 -1.96
C ALA A 134 -4.24 -14.37 -2.91
N SER A 135 -3.63 -13.28 -2.46
CA SER A 135 -2.61 -12.53 -3.22
C SER A 135 -1.20 -13.11 -3.08
N SER A 136 -0.98 -13.90 -2.03
CA SER A 136 0.33 -14.50 -1.74
C SER A 136 0.57 -15.74 -2.59
N LYS A 137 1.83 -16.06 -2.87
CA LYS A 137 2.19 -17.30 -3.58
C LYS A 137 1.90 -18.49 -2.68
N GLN A 138 1.01 -19.38 -3.11
CA GLN A 138 0.58 -20.54 -2.33
C GLN A 138 0.93 -21.85 -3.04
N PRO A 139 1.07 -22.97 -2.31
CA PRO A 139 1.09 -24.30 -2.92
C PRO A 139 -0.24 -24.57 -3.66
N LYS A 140 -0.19 -25.30 -4.79
CA LYS A 140 -1.37 -25.60 -5.64
C LYS A 140 -2.58 -26.14 -4.85
N GLN A 141 -2.36 -26.97 -3.84
CA GLN A 141 -3.43 -27.53 -3.01
C GLN A 141 -4.17 -26.43 -2.21
N ASN A 142 -3.44 -25.43 -1.72
CA ASN A 142 -4.01 -24.31 -0.97
C ASN A 142 -4.74 -23.32 -1.90
N GLU A 143 -4.33 -23.21 -3.16
CA GLU A 143 -5.00 -22.34 -4.14
C GLU A 143 -6.47 -22.74 -4.35
N ALA A 144 -6.75 -24.04 -4.49
CA ALA A 144 -8.12 -24.53 -4.64
C ALA A 144 -8.98 -24.23 -3.40
N THR A 145 -8.43 -24.44 -2.20
CA THR A 145 -9.12 -24.11 -0.94
C THR A 145 -9.40 -22.61 -0.83
N ILE A 146 -8.42 -21.76 -1.14
CA ILE A 146 -8.58 -20.30 -1.08
C ILE A 146 -9.61 -19.83 -2.10
N ALA A 147 -9.59 -20.37 -3.33
CA ALA A 147 -10.59 -20.05 -4.34
C ALA A 147 -12.01 -20.40 -3.84
N ALA A 148 -12.18 -21.57 -3.23
CA ALA A 148 -13.46 -21.95 -2.63
C ALA A 148 -13.86 -21.03 -1.46
N HIS A 149 -12.92 -20.64 -0.60
CA HIS A 149 -13.20 -19.68 0.48
C HIS A 149 -13.63 -18.31 -0.06
N LEU A 150 -13.04 -17.83 -1.16
CA LEU A 150 -13.45 -16.61 -1.84
C LEU A 150 -14.90 -16.70 -2.34
N GLU A 151 -15.29 -17.83 -2.94
CA GLU A 151 -16.68 -18.07 -3.37
C GLU A 151 -17.65 -18.09 -2.19
N VAL A 152 -17.28 -18.74 -1.08
CA VAL A 152 -18.11 -18.80 0.15
C VAL A 152 -18.36 -17.40 0.69
N VAL A 153 -17.33 -16.57 0.83
CA VAL A 153 -17.48 -15.23 1.42
C VAL A 153 -18.21 -14.26 0.49
N ALA A 154 -18.10 -14.43 -0.82
CA ALA A 154 -18.85 -13.65 -1.80
C ALA A 154 -20.37 -13.82 -1.62
N ASN A 155 -20.83 -15.02 -1.23
CA ASN A 155 -22.24 -15.28 -0.90
C ASN A 155 -22.73 -14.50 0.33
N TYR A 156 -21.82 -14.08 1.22
CA TYR A 156 -22.13 -13.20 2.36
C TYR A 156 -21.97 -11.71 2.02
N GLY A 157 -21.77 -11.35 0.75
CA GLY A 157 -21.62 -9.98 0.30
C GLY A 157 -20.20 -9.41 0.46
N ILE A 158 -19.20 -10.24 0.80
CA ILE A 158 -17.81 -9.80 0.89
C ILE A 158 -17.24 -9.62 -0.52
N ASN A 159 -16.96 -8.37 -0.90
CA ASN A 159 -16.45 -8.04 -2.21
C ASN A 159 -14.92 -7.94 -2.22
N ILE A 160 -14.27 -8.86 -2.93
CA ILE A 160 -12.81 -8.88 -3.12
C ILE A 160 -12.51 -8.65 -4.60
N LYS A 161 -11.81 -7.55 -4.90
CA LYS A 161 -11.44 -7.14 -6.26
C LYS A 161 -10.01 -7.51 -6.57
N GLY A 162 -9.74 -7.92 -7.80
CA GLY A 162 -8.40 -8.22 -8.31
C GLY A 162 -7.83 -7.09 -9.15
N TYR A 163 -6.56 -6.77 -8.93
CA TYR A 163 -5.79 -5.83 -9.75
C TYR A 163 -4.51 -6.53 -10.20
N GLU A 164 -4.18 -6.45 -11.49
CA GLU A 164 -2.90 -6.92 -11.99
C GLU A 164 -1.80 -5.90 -11.66
N ARG A 165 -0.73 -6.37 -10.99
CA ARG A 165 0.43 -5.57 -10.61
C ARG A 165 1.69 -6.41 -10.73
N GLU A 166 2.69 -5.93 -11.47
CA GLU A 166 3.99 -6.61 -11.61
C GLU A 166 3.84 -8.09 -12.04
N GLY A 167 2.89 -8.37 -12.94
CA GLY A 167 2.58 -9.73 -13.42
C GLY A 167 1.95 -10.65 -12.36
N ARG A 168 1.43 -10.10 -11.25
CA ARG A 168 0.73 -10.83 -10.20
C ARG A 168 -0.66 -10.23 -9.98
N MET A 169 -1.61 -11.09 -9.62
CA MET A 169 -2.94 -10.66 -9.20
C MET A 169 -2.92 -10.26 -7.72
N GLN A 170 -3.17 -8.99 -7.44
CA GLN A 170 -3.39 -8.47 -6.09
C GLN A 170 -4.89 -8.45 -5.80
N LEU A 171 -5.33 -9.27 -4.85
CA LEU A 171 -6.71 -9.31 -4.37
C LEU A 171 -6.88 -8.39 -3.16
N CYS A 172 -7.96 -7.63 -3.17
CA CYS A 172 -8.22 -6.57 -2.20
C CYS A 172 -9.69 -6.55 -1.80
N TYR A 173 -9.93 -6.69 -0.50
CA TYR A 173 -11.24 -6.46 0.06
C TYR A 173 -11.64 -5.00 -0.12
N ASP A 174 -12.90 -4.74 -0.48
CA ASP A 174 -13.40 -3.38 -0.70
C ASP A 174 -13.47 -2.53 0.57
N GLY A 175 -13.36 -3.13 1.75
CA GLY A 175 -13.29 -2.47 3.04
C GLY A 175 -14.64 -2.04 3.62
N GLU A 176 -15.77 -2.56 3.14
CA GLU A 176 -17.11 -2.14 3.60
C GLU A 176 -17.26 -2.21 5.13
N ALA A 177 -16.93 -3.36 5.73
CA ALA A 177 -16.98 -3.56 7.18
C ALA A 177 -16.10 -2.54 7.94
N PHE A 178 -14.90 -2.24 7.44
CA PHE A 178 -14.04 -1.24 8.05
C PHE A 178 -14.60 0.19 7.95
N ARG A 179 -15.29 0.54 6.85
CA ARG A 179 -16.00 1.82 6.76
C ARG A 179 -17.10 1.94 7.82
N ARG A 180 -17.80 0.83 8.13
CA ARG A 180 -18.77 0.79 9.25
C ARG A 180 -18.07 1.00 10.59
N VAL A 181 -16.92 0.36 10.83
CA VAL A 181 -16.11 0.59 12.05
C VAL A 181 -15.74 2.07 12.21
N LEU A 182 -15.31 2.73 11.14
CA LEU A 182 -14.94 4.15 11.16
C LEU A 182 -16.14 5.07 11.48
N ALA A 183 -17.36 4.66 11.09
CA ALA A 183 -18.59 5.40 11.34
C ALA A 183 -19.20 5.13 12.74
N MET A 184 -18.76 4.09 13.44
CA MET A 184 -19.29 3.67 14.74
C MET A 184 -18.46 4.22 15.92
N ASN A 185 -19.01 4.06 17.13
CA ASN A 185 -18.26 4.25 18.37
C ASN A 185 -17.31 3.07 18.61
N ALA A 186 -16.22 3.03 17.83
CA ALA A 186 -15.17 2.02 17.90
C ALA A 186 -13.98 2.50 18.74
N THR A 187 -13.21 1.56 19.30
CA THR A 187 -11.99 1.89 20.04
C THR A 187 -10.93 2.51 19.12
N PRO A 188 -9.95 3.28 19.66
CA PRO A 188 -8.87 3.83 18.86
C PRO A 188 -8.14 2.78 18.02
N ASP A 189 -7.83 1.61 18.61
CA ASP A 189 -7.18 0.49 17.91
C ASP A 189 -8.00 -0.05 16.73
N GLN A 190 -9.33 -0.20 16.91
CA GLN A 190 -10.23 -0.62 15.85
C GLN A 190 -10.28 0.41 14.72
N LYS A 191 -10.37 1.71 15.04
CA LYS A 191 -10.36 2.78 14.04
C LYS A 191 -9.03 2.85 13.29
N ALA A 192 -7.91 2.64 13.97
CA ALA A 192 -6.60 2.62 13.35
C ALA A 192 -6.43 1.43 12.39
N ARG A 193 -6.81 0.21 12.79
CA ARG A 193 -6.81 -0.96 11.89
C ARG A 193 -7.72 -0.75 10.68
N ALA A 194 -8.93 -0.24 10.90
CA ALA A 194 -9.87 0.05 9.83
C ALA A 194 -9.32 1.09 8.84
N ALA A 195 -8.76 2.19 9.34
CA ALA A 195 -8.13 3.23 8.50
C ALA A 195 -6.95 2.68 7.69
N LEU A 196 -6.08 1.88 8.30
CA LEU A 196 -4.95 1.26 7.61
C LEU A 196 -5.40 0.30 6.50
N ALA A 197 -6.47 -0.47 6.74
CA ALA A 197 -7.01 -1.40 5.76
C ALA A 197 -7.63 -0.67 4.55
N VAL A 198 -8.49 0.33 4.78
CA VAL A 198 -9.18 1.02 3.67
C VAL A 198 -8.29 1.98 2.89
N THR A 199 -7.11 2.30 3.41
CA THR A 199 -6.13 3.20 2.76
C THR A 199 -4.94 2.46 2.15
N ARG A 200 -5.02 1.13 1.97
CA ARG A 200 -3.98 0.29 1.34
C ARG A 200 -3.52 0.79 -0.04
N GLN A 201 -2.20 0.92 -0.22
CA GLN A 201 -1.57 1.47 -1.43
C GLN A 201 -1.55 0.45 -2.57
N ASP A 202 -1.32 -0.79 -2.21
CA ASP A 202 -1.35 -1.98 -3.05
C ASP A 202 -2.77 -2.32 -3.54
N CYS A 203 -3.81 -1.81 -2.87
CA CYS A 203 -5.22 -1.96 -3.26
C CYS A 203 -5.80 -0.81 -4.09
N ILE A 204 -4.95 0.08 -4.59
CA ILE A 204 -5.40 1.14 -5.49
C ILE A 204 -5.41 0.59 -6.92
N ASP A 205 -6.53 0.76 -7.61
CA ASP A 205 -6.64 0.41 -9.03
C ASP A 205 -5.57 1.17 -9.85
N PRO A 206 -4.65 0.45 -10.54
CA PRO A 206 -3.57 1.07 -11.29
C PRO A 206 -4.05 1.85 -12.53
N THR A 207 -5.30 1.63 -12.97
CA THR A 207 -5.88 2.31 -14.13
C THR A 207 -6.51 3.67 -13.78
N LYS A 208 -6.51 4.07 -12.50
CA LYS A 208 -7.07 5.36 -12.07
C LYS A 208 -6.41 6.52 -12.78
N ARG A 209 -7.24 7.43 -13.30
CA ARG A 209 -6.76 8.66 -13.91
C ARG A 209 -6.14 9.58 -12.86
N PRO A 210 -5.19 10.47 -13.23
CA PRO A 210 -4.50 11.32 -12.25
C PRO A 210 -5.43 12.14 -11.34
N THR A 211 -6.54 12.65 -11.86
CA THR A 211 -7.52 13.42 -11.07
C THR A 211 -8.28 12.57 -10.06
N GLU A 212 -8.69 11.36 -10.44
CA GLU A 212 -9.33 10.39 -9.55
C GLU A 212 -8.37 9.89 -8.48
N ARG A 213 -7.11 9.67 -8.88
CA ARG A 213 -6.03 9.30 -7.97
C ARG A 213 -5.80 10.38 -6.91
N TYR A 214 -5.76 11.65 -7.32
CA TYR A 214 -5.63 12.77 -6.38
C TYR A 214 -6.80 12.86 -5.40
N ALA A 215 -8.05 12.74 -5.88
CA ALA A 215 -9.23 12.75 -5.02
C ALA A 215 -9.22 11.58 -4.01
N LEU A 216 -8.77 10.40 -4.44
CA LEU A 216 -8.59 9.26 -3.56
C LEU A 216 -7.53 9.53 -2.49
N ASP A 217 -6.38 10.09 -2.85
CA ASP A 217 -5.31 10.37 -1.88
C ASP A 217 -5.73 11.44 -0.86
N GLN A 218 -6.51 12.45 -1.25
CA GLN A 218 -7.14 13.39 -0.31
C GLN A 218 -8.06 12.68 0.67
N TRP A 219 -8.96 11.81 0.17
CA TRP A 219 -9.83 11.02 1.04
C TRP A 219 -9.04 10.10 1.99
N ARG A 220 -7.96 9.48 1.51
CA ARG A 220 -7.08 8.64 2.34
C ARG A 220 -6.45 9.45 3.47
N ALA A 221 -5.95 10.65 3.17
CA ALA A 221 -5.40 11.55 4.17
C ALA A 221 -6.46 11.90 5.24
N ASP A 222 -7.66 12.30 4.81
CA ASP A 222 -8.76 12.63 5.73
C ASP A 222 -9.13 11.46 6.65
N VAL A 223 -9.17 10.22 6.12
CA VAL A 223 -9.45 9.03 6.92
C VAL A 223 -8.37 8.81 7.98
N LEU A 224 -7.10 8.93 7.60
CA LEU A 224 -5.97 8.72 8.52
C LEU A 224 -5.88 9.81 9.60
N ASP A 225 -6.31 11.02 9.27
CA ASP A 225 -6.24 12.18 10.17
C ASP A 225 -7.34 12.19 11.22
N LYS A 226 -8.49 11.58 10.92
CA LYS A 226 -9.60 11.43 11.87
C LYS A 226 -9.33 10.39 12.96
N VAL A 227 -8.32 9.54 12.81
CA VAL A 227 -7.98 8.54 13.82
C VAL A 227 -7.16 9.19 14.93
N ASN A 228 -7.67 9.11 16.17
CA ASN A 228 -6.90 9.51 17.35
C ASN A 228 -5.76 8.52 17.61
N THR A 229 -4.52 9.01 17.53
CA THR A 229 -3.32 8.18 17.69
C THR A 229 -2.71 8.22 19.10
N THR A 230 -3.19 9.08 20.00
CA THR A 230 -2.53 9.35 21.29
C THR A 230 -2.42 8.10 22.16
N SER A 231 -3.50 7.34 22.27
CA SER A 231 -3.58 6.14 23.12
C SER A 231 -3.21 4.84 22.40
N LEU A 232 -2.76 4.91 21.14
CA LEU A 232 -2.41 3.71 20.39
C LEU A 232 -1.08 3.10 20.88
N PRO A 233 -0.93 1.77 20.81
CA PRO A 233 0.37 1.11 20.92
C PRO A 233 1.36 1.65 19.88
N GLU A 234 2.66 1.67 20.21
CA GLU A 234 3.67 2.32 19.37
C GLU A 234 3.83 1.67 17.99
N TYR A 235 3.76 0.33 17.90
CA TYR A 235 3.76 -0.37 16.61
C TYR A 235 2.63 0.11 15.67
N LEU A 236 1.45 0.41 16.21
CA LEU A 236 0.30 0.86 15.43
C LEU A 236 0.42 2.35 15.07
N LYS A 237 1.00 3.17 15.96
CA LYS A 237 1.39 4.56 15.65
C LYS A 237 2.39 4.58 14.48
N ASN A 238 3.40 3.71 14.50
CA ASN A 238 4.37 3.58 13.41
C ASN A 238 3.69 3.27 12.08
N ARG A 239 2.77 2.30 12.04
CA ARG A 239 2.02 1.96 10.82
C ARG A 239 1.18 3.13 10.30
N MET A 240 0.53 3.88 11.21
CA MET A 240 -0.20 5.09 10.86
C MET A 240 0.72 6.17 10.29
N ARG A 241 1.87 6.43 10.93
CA ARG A 241 2.89 7.39 10.48
C ARG A 241 3.44 7.05 9.11
N MET A 242 3.86 5.81 8.88
CA MET A 242 4.36 5.34 7.57
C MET A 242 3.28 5.48 6.47
N ARG A 243 2.03 5.16 6.80
CA ARG A 243 0.90 5.33 5.89
C ARG A 243 0.65 6.80 5.55
N LYS A 244 0.61 7.68 6.55
CA LYS A 244 0.46 9.13 6.38
C LYS A 244 1.60 9.71 5.57
N ALA A 245 2.85 9.34 5.87
CA ALA A 245 4.02 9.77 5.13
C ALA A 245 3.91 9.46 3.63
N SER A 246 3.48 8.23 3.30
CA SER A 246 3.27 7.80 1.92
C SER A 246 2.16 8.59 1.21
N VAL A 247 1.00 8.77 1.86
CA VAL A 247 -0.14 9.49 1.28
C VAL A 247 0.17 10.98 1.07
N TRP A 248 0.79 11.62 2.06
CA TRP A 248 1.15 13.05 1.96
C TRP A 248 2.23 13.32 0.92
N SER A 249 3.14 12.36 0.69
CA SER A 249 4.08 12.41 -0.44
C SER A 249 3.33 12.41 -1.79
N SER A 250 2.36 11.50 -1.98
CA SER A 250 1.53 11.47 -3.20
C SER A 250 0.77 12.78 -3.41
N ILE A 251 0.20 13.35 -2.35
CA ILE A 251 -0.50 14.64 -2.39
C ILE A 251 0.46 15.77 -2.80
N ALA A 252 1.66 15.82 -2.22
CA ALA A 252 2.66 16.84 -2.55
C ALA A 252 3.06 16.79 -4.03
N PHE A 253 3.27 15.59 -4.59
CA PHE A 253 3.54 15.43 -6.01
C PHE A 253 2.41 15.97 -6.89
N GLN A 254 1.16 15.60 -6.58
CA GLN A 254 0.01 16.02 -7.37
C GLN A 254 -0.24 17.53 -7.29
N ARG A 255 -0.04 18.15 -6.11
CA ARG A 255 -0.11 19.61 -5.95
C ARG A 255 0.96 20.31 -6.78
N ALA A 256 2.21 19.85 -6.70
CA ALA A 256 3.31 20.40 -7.50
C ALA A 256 3.06 20.26 -9.00
N ARG A 257 2.54 19.12 -9.45
CA ARG A 257 2.16 18.89 -10.86
C ARG A 257 1.08 19.86 -11.37
N LYS A 258 0.20 20.33 -10.48
CA LYS A 258 -0.84 21.33 -10.79
C LYS A 258 -0.36 22.78 -10.65
N GLY A 259 0.89 23.00 -10.22
CA GLY A 259 1.39 24.33 -9.88
C GLY A 259 0.81 24.90 -8.57
N GLU A 260 0.22 24.05 -7.73
CA GLU A 260 -0.26 24.40 -6.40
C GLU A 260 0.89 24.33 -5.37
N LYS A 261 0.73 25.00 -4.23
CA LYS A 261 1.68 24.89 -3.11
C LYS A 261 1.72 23.46 -2.58
N ALA A 262 2.91 22.87 -2.50
CA ALA A 262 3.13 21.49 -2.10
C ALA A 262 4.00 21.33 -0.84
N ASP A 263 4.50 22.45 -0.30
CA ASP A 263 5.43 22.51 0.81
C ASP A 263 4.82 22.01 2.12
N ASP A 264 3.56 22.35 2.39
CA ASP A 264 2.81 21.87 3.55
C ASP A 264 2.66 20.33 3.54
N ALA A 265 2.25 19.77 2.40
CA ALA A 265 2.08 18.34 2.20
C ALA A 265 3.42 17.58 2.29
N ALA A 266 4.48 18.12 1.68
CA ALA A 266 5.81 17.51 1.74
C ALA A 266 6.42 17.57 3.15
N ASN A 267 6.30 18.71 3.85
CA ASN A 267 6.74 18.83 5.25
C ASN A 267 5.99 17.86 6.16
N ARG A 268 4.71 17.66 5.91
CA ARG A 268 3.92 16.68 6.64
C ARG A 268 4.39 15.25 6.39
N ALA A 269 4.67 14.90 5.14
CA ALA A 269 5.22 13.58 4.80
C ALA A 269 6.56 13.31 5.50
N LEU A 270 7.45 14.31 5.52
CA LEU A 270 8.74 14.27 6.21
C LEU A 270 8.57 14.10 7.73
N THR A 271 7.68 14.89 8.34
CA THR A 271 7.43 14.87 9.80
C THR A 271 6.90 13.50 10.24
N GLU A 272 5.93 12.95 9.52
CA GLU A 272 5.36 11.64 9.83
C GLU A 272 6.41 10.52 9.71
N LEU A 273 7.26 10.56 8.66
CA LEU A 273 8.33 9.58 8.50
C LEU A 273 9.41 9.70 9.60
N ALA A 274 9.79 10.92 9.96
CA ALA A 274 10.80 11.19 10.99
C ALA A 274 10.31 10.78 12.39
N ALA A 275 9.00 10.81 12.64
CA ALA A 275 8.41 10.40 13.90
C ALA A 275 8.33 8.87 14.07
N VAL A 276 8.70 8.06 13.08
CA VAL A 276 8.65 6.59 13.20
C VAL A 276 9.71 6.09 14.18
N ASN A 277 9.29 5.34 15.20
CA ASN A 277 10.20 4.70 16.16
C ASN A 277 10.62 3.32 15.66
N LYS A 278 11.88 3.16 15.25
CA LYS A 278 12.40 1.91 14.69
C LYS A 278 12.60 0.79 15.70
N GLU A 279 12.68 1.11 16.99
CA GLU A 279 12.84 0.11 18.06
C GLU A 279 11.58 -0.72 18.27
N GLU A 280 10.44 -0.24 17.78
CA GLU A 280 9.11 -0.83 17.91
C GLU A 280 8.63 -1.45 16.58
N PHE A 281 9.56 -1.97 15.78
CA PHE A 281 9.26 -2.63 14.52
C PHE A 281 8.96 -4.12 14.70
N ALA A 282 7.85 -4.56 14.11
CA ALA A 282 7.71 -5.95 13.72
C ALA A 282 8.41 -6.19 12.36
N ASP A 283 8.68 -7.45 12.01
CA ASP A 283 9.35 -7.81 10.75
C ASP A 283 8.64 -7.23 9.52
N GLU A 284 7.31 -7.17 9.52
CA GLU A 284 6.51 -6.61 8.43
C GLU A 284 6.61 -5.07 8.29
N ASP A 285 7.03 -4.38 9.36
CA ASP A 285 7.14 -2.92 9.38
C ASP A 285 8.41 -2.46 8.64
N VAL A 286 9.46 -3.27 8.57
CA VAL A 286 10.73 -2.93 7.89
C VAL A 286 10.49 -2.64 6.41
N TYR A 287 9.77 -3.52 5.72
CA TYR A 287 9.45 -3.33 4.30
C TYR A 287 8.58 -2.09 4.08
N THR A 288 7.58 -1.89 4.94
CA THR A 288 6.66 -0.75 4.88
C THR A 288 7.39 0.57 5.13
N TYR A 289 8.38 0.58 6.03
CA TYR A 289 9.22 1.74 6.32
C TYR A 289 10.13 2.08 5.14
N SER A 290 10.71 1.07 4.48
CA SER A 290 11.47 1.27 3.26
C SER A 290 10.60 1.87 2.15
N ASP A 291 9.42 1.31 1.88
CA ASP A 291 8.47 1.84 0.87
C ASP A 291 8.08 3.30 1.16
N ALA A 292 7.65 3.59 2.40
CA ALA A 292 7.30 4.95 2.80
C ALA A 292 8.49 5.90 2.64
N GLY A 293 9.68 5.49 3.08
CA GLY A 293 10.89 6.30 2.96
C GLY A 293 11.28 6.61 1.51
N VAL A 294 11.13 5.65 0.58
CA VAL A 294 11.39 5.91 -0.84
C VAL A 294 10.37 6.88 -1.43
N ARG A 295 9.08 6.73 -1.10
CA ARG A 295 8.04 7.67 -1.56
C ARG A 295 8.33 9.08 -1.08
N VAL A 296 8.54 9.29 0.21
CA VAL A 296 8.91 10.62 0.74
C VAL A 296 10.22 11.11 0.10
N GLY A 297 11.19 10.23 -0.10
CA GLY A 297 12.45 10.50 -0.79
C GLY A 297 12.26 11.06 -2.20
N THR A 298 11.29 10.54 -2.97
CA THR A 298 10.99 11.07 -4.31
C THR A 298 10.48 12.51 -4.24
N THR A 299 9.59 12.85 -3.31
CA THR A 299 8.93 14.16 -3.29
C THR A 299 9.53 15.18 -2.33
N ARG A 300 10.58 14.85 -1.56
CA ARG A 300 11.08 15.72 -0.47
C ARG A 300 11.45 17.15 -0.90
N TRP A 301 11.84 17.36 -2.15
CA TRP A 301 12.21 18.68 -2.65
C TRP A 301 11.03 19.66 -2.68
N ALA A 302 9.78 19.17 -2.65
CA ALA A 302 8.61 20.05 -2.49
C ALA A 302 8.60 20.80 -1.15
N ALA A 303 9.27 20.29 -0.11
CA ALA A 303 9.36 20.96 1.19
C ALA A 303 10.44 22.06 1.23
N GLU A 304 11.33 22.08 0.24
CA GLU A 304 12.44 23.03 0.21
C GLU A 304 11.98 24.38 -0.36
N PRO A 305 12.45 25.50 0.21
CA PRO A 305 12.09 26.81 -0.30
C PRO A 305 12.63 27.04 -1.71
N ALA A 306 12.02 27.99 -2.41
CA ALA A 306 12.52 28.43 -3.70
C ALA A 306 13.98 28.91 -3.59
N ILE A 307 14.80 28.58 -4.59
CA ILE A 307 16.20 29.00 -4.63
C ILE A 307 16.29 30.49 -4.94
N ILE A 308 17.10 31.20 -4.16
CA ILE A 308 17.59 32.52 -4.53
C ILE A 308 18.77 32.33 -5.50
N PRO A 309 18.71 32.88 -6.73
CA PRO A 309 19.79 32.76 -7.70
C PRO A 309 21.14 33.16 -7.10
N LYS A 310 22.17 32.35 -7.34
CA LYS A 310 23.54 32.59 -6.88
C LYS A 310 24.43 32.97 -8.06
N PRO A 311 25.58 33.63 -7.84
CA PRO A 311 26.58 33.78 -8.89
C PRO A 311 26.98 32.41 -9.45
N GLY A 312 27.05 32.29 -10.78
CA GLY A 312 27.37 31.05 -11.48
C GLY A 312 26.17 30.44 -12.22
N LEU A 313 26.17 29.12 -12.36
CA LEU A 313 25.08 28.39 -13.03
C LEU A 313 23.79 28.41 -12.22
N ASN A 314 22.66 28.66 -12.88
CA ASN A 314 21.33 28.65 -12.29
C ASN A 314 20.34 27.89 -13.17
N ILE A 315 19.25 27.44 -12.55
CA ILE A 315 18.09 26.87 -13.23
C ILE A 315 16.94 27.84 -13.14
N ILE A 316 16.37 28.18 -14.29
CA ILE A 316 15.14 28.93 -14.41
C ILE A 316 14.11 28.04 -15.11
N THR A 317 12.90 27.99 -14.56
CA THR A 317 11.77 27.27 -15.16
C THR A 317 10.75 28.24 -15.70
N ALA A 318 10.20 27.96 -16.88
CA ALA A 318 9.08 28.69 -17.45
C ALA A 318 8.05 27.74 -18.05
N PRO A 319 6.76 28.13 -18.12
CA PRO A 319 5.76 27.37 -18.87
C PRO A 319 6.17 27.23 -20.35
N GLY A 320 5.99 26.03 -20.90
CA GLY A 320 6.13 25.71 -22.32
C GLY A 320 4.76 25.56 -22.99
N GLN A 321 4.56 24.45 -23.71
CA GLN A 321 3.24 23.98 -24.13
C GLN A 321 2.32 23.72 -22.91
N PRO A 322 0.99 23.59 -23.09
CA PRO A 322 0.08 23.26 -21.99
C PRO A 322 0.53 22.01 -21.21
N GLY A 323 0.80 22.18 -19.91
CA GLY A 323 1.30 21.13 -19.01
C GLY A 323 2.81 20.87 -19.10
N GLU A 324 3.53 21.56 -19.97
CA GLU A 324 4.97 21.45 -20.15
C GLU A 324 5.70 22.53 -19.32
N THR A 325 6.79 22.14 -18.69
CA THR A 325 7.75 23.03 -18.01
C THR A 325 9.07 23.02 -18.78
N CYS A 326 9.48 24.18 -19.26
CA CYS A 326 10.80 24.39 -19.86
C CYS A 326 11.83 24.74 -18.79
N VAL A 327 12.90 23.95 -18.74
CA VAL A 327 14.05 24.13 -17.87
C VAL A 327 15.18 24.77 -18.67
N MET A 328 15.72 25.86 -18.16
CA MET A 328 16.80 26.61 -18.79
C MET A 328 17.98 26.73 -17.85
N LEU A 329 19.16 26.37 -18.34
CA LEU A 329 20.43 26.61 -17.67
C LEU A 329 20.92 28.01 -18.04
N THR A 330 21.15 28.84 -17.04
CA THR A 330 21.58 30.23 -17.21
C THR A 330 22.85 30.51 -16.40
N ASP A 331 23.56 31.56 -16.77
CA ASP A 331 24.70 32.09 -16.01
C ASP A 331 24.68 33.63 -16.00
N ALA A 332 25.77 34.28 -15.61
CA ALA A 332 25.85 35.74 -15.60
C ALA A 332 25.81 36.40 -17.00
N LYS A 333 26.10 35.65 -18.07
CA LYS A 333 26.17 36.13 -19.46
C LYS A 333 24.98 35.65 -20.31
N HIS A 334 24.33 34.57 -19.89
CA HIS A 334 23.28 33.87 -20.64
C HIS A 334 22.00 33.89 -19.81
N ASP A 335 21.01 34.65 -20.27
CA ASP A 335 19.72 34.77 -19.62
C ASP A 335 18.69 33.75 -20.16
N ILE A 336 17.41 33.96 -19.81
CA ILE A 336 16.31 33.10 -20.27
C ILE A 336 16.07 33.14 -21.79
N LYS A 337 16.51 34.19 -22.49
CA LYS A 337 16.34 34.36 -23.94
C LYS A 337 17.42 33.61 -24.71
N THR A 338 18.63 33.59 -24.18
CA THR A 338 19.78 32.87 -24.76
C THR A 338 20.41 31.97 -23.71
N PRO A 339 19.71 30.90 -23.25
CA PRO A 339 20.21 30.02 -22.21
C PRO A 339 21.35 29.15 -22.73
N LEU A 340 22.22 28.69 -21.82
CA LEU A 340 23.31 27.75 -22.12
C LEU A 340 22.78 26.40 -22.62
N ALA A 341 21.66 25.95 -22.05
CA ALA A 341 20.92 24.77 -22.46
C ALA A 341 19.44 24.94 -22.13
N LYS A 342 18.57 24.33 -22.94
CA LYS A 342 17.12 24.34 -22.73
C LYS A 342 16.55 22.95 -22.99
N ARG A 343 15.69 22.48 -22.08
CA ARG A 343 14.91 21.25 -22.26
C ARG A 343 13.54 21.41 -21.63
N CYS A 344 12.49 21.06 -22.36
CA CYS A 344 11.13 21.09 -21.86
C CYS A 344 10.63 19.68 -21.52
N THR A 345 9.76 19.57 -20.52
CA THR A 345 9.28 18.29 -19.98
C THR A 345 7.89 18.41 -19.36
N TYR A 346 7.11 17.32 -19.37
CA TYR A 346 5.83 17.20 -18.67
C TYR A 346 5.97 16.66 -17.23
N SER A 347 7.21 16.59 -16.74
CA SER A 347 7.57 16.13 -15.40
C SER A 347 7.50 17.26 -14.39
N VAL A 348 7.39 16.91 -13.10
CA VAL A 348 7.58 17.89 -12.03
C VAL A 348 9.07 18.19 -11.89
N VAL A 349 9.46 19.43 -12.12
CA VAL A 349 10.83 19.91 -11.94
C VAL A 349 10.97 20.45 -10.52
N TRP A 350 12.07 20.12 -9.84
CA TRP A 350 12.35 20.59 -8.48
C TRP A 350 13.52 21.58 -8.47
N PRO A 351 13.33 22.88 -8.78
CA PRO A 351 14.42 23.86 -8.84
C PRO A 351 15.28 23.91 -7.57
N ALA A 352 14.66 23.72 -6.38
CA ALA A 352 15.34 23.64 -5.06
C ALA A 352 16.50 22.63 -5.00
N SER A 353 16.49 21.64 -5.89
CA SER A 353 17.52 20.61 -5.99
C SER A 353 18.76 21.02 -6.80
N ALA A 354 18.75 22.17 -7.49
CA ALA A 354 19.83 22.56 -8.38
C ALA A 354 21.16 22.70 -7.61
N ARG A 355 22.21 22.02 -8.06
CA ARG A 355 23.55 22.08 -7.48
C ARG A 355 24.59 22.20 -8.59
N ALA A 356 25.26 23.35 -8.68
CA ALA A 356 26.37 23.57 -9.59
C ALA A 356 27.69 23.06 -9.00
N ASN A 357 28.64 22.64 -9.84
CA ASN A 357 30.02 22.39 -9.41
C ASN A 357 30.79 23.72 -9.26
N ALA A 358 31.92 23.68 -8.56
CA ALA A 358 32.71 24.88 -8.31
C ALA A 358 33.29 25.52 -9.59
N GLN A 359 33.47 24.71 -10.65
CA GLN A 359 34.02 25.16 -11.93
C GLN A 359 32.97 25.78 -12.86
N ASN A 360 31.68 25.75 -12.49
CA ASN A 360 30.57 26.16 -13.37
C ASN A 360 30.55 25.43 -14.73
N THR A 361 30.97 24.17 -14.74
CA THR A 361 30.96 23.29 -15.92
C THR A 361 29.92 22.18 -15.81
N ALA A 362 29.28 22.00 -14.65
CA ALA A 362 28.22 21.03 -14.45
C ALA A 362 27.20 21.50 -13.40
N LEU A 363 25.95 21.05 -13.55
CA LEU A 363 24.87 21.26 -12.60
C LEU A 363 23.94 20.04 -12.58
N THR A 364 23.54 19.58 -11.40
CA THR A 364 22.50 18.54 -11.27
C THR A 364 21.15 19.13 -10.90
N LEU A 365 20.07 18.50 -11.36
CA LEU A 365 18.69 18.88 -11.06
C LEU A 365 17.82 17.63 -10.89
N ALA A 366 17.04 17.57 -9.83
CA ALA A 366 16.08 16.50 -9.60
C ALA A 366 14.78 16.78 -10.39
N VAL A 367 14.36 15.78 -11.17
CA VAL A 367 13.16 15.85 -12.00
C VAL A 367 12.33 14.59 -11.79
N GLN A 368 11.04 14.76 -11.54
CA GLN A 368 10.13 13.68 -11.15
C GLN A 368 9.06 13.46 -12.22
N PRO A 369 9.28 12.53 -13.17
CA PRO A 369 8.30 12.23 -14.22
C PRO A 369 7.01 11.60 -13.67
N MET A 370 7.10 10.80 -12.60
CA MET A 370 5.97 10.09 -12.00
C MET A 370 5.99 10.17 -10.48
N GLU A 371 4.83 9.96 -9.86
CA GLU A 371 4.64 10.04 -8.40
C GLU A 371 5.68 9.25 -7.61
N ASN A 372 6.06 8.07 -8.11
CA ASN A 372 6.97 7.17 -7.41
C ASN A 372 8.39 7.13 -8.01
N TRP A 373 8.70 7.97 -9.00
CA TRP A 373 9.94 7.88 -9.75
C TRP A 373 10.59 9.25 -9.95
N ARG A 374 11.77 9.47 -9.35
CA ARG A 374 12.53 10.71 -9.50
C ARG A 374 13.94 10.48 -10.05
N GLU A 375 14.22 11.13 -11.16
CA GLU A 375 15.50 11.08 -11.86
C GLU A 375 16.41 12.24 -11.43
N LEU A 376 17.70 12.08 -11.71
CA LEU A 376 18.70 13.14 -11.57
C LEU A 376 19.18 13.55 -12.96
N TRP A 377 18.85 14.76 -13.37
CA TRP A 377 19.35 15.35 -14.61
C TRP A 377 20.73 15.95 -14.36
N LEU A 378 21.67 15.71 -15.27
CA LEU A 378 23.01 16.27 -15.29
C LEU A 378 23.15 17.19 -16.50
N PHE A 379 23.29 18.49 -16.23
CA PHE A 379 23.74 19.46 -17.20
C PHE A 379 25.26 19.52 -17.11
N HIS A 380 25.98 19.32 -18.21
CA HIS A 380 27.44 19.48 -18.19
C HIS A 380 27.99 19.92 -19.54
N GLN A 381 29.11 20.61 -19.47
CA GLN A 381 29.82 21.13 -20.62
C GLN A 381 30.74 20.07 -21.22
N THR A 382 30.63 19.86 -22.52
CA THR A 382 31.50 18.99 -23.33
C THR A 382 32.26 19.83 -24.35
N SER A 383 33.12 19.19 -25.15
CA SER A 383 33.79 19.82 -26.30
C SER A 383 32.80 20.32 -27.37
N GLN A 384 31.59 19.77 -27.42
CA GLN A 384 30.54 20.12 -28.38
C GLN A 384 29.52 21.13 -27.83
N GLY A 385 29.66 21.53 -26.57
CA GLY A 385 28.72 22.42 -25.88
C GLY A 385 28.05 21.76 -24.68
N TRP A 386 26.98 22.38 -24.19
CA TRP A 386 26.20 21.87 -23.06
C TRP A 386 25.28 20.74 -23.49
N ILE A 387 25.32 19.63 -22.76
CA ILE A 387 24.39 18.50 -22.92
C ILE A 387 23.64 18.23 -21.61
N ILE A 388 22.53 17.49 -21.72
CA ILE A 388 21.64 17.16 -20.60
C ILE A 388 21.39 15.65 -20.59
N ASP A 389 22.07 14.97 -19.68
CA ASP A 389 21.90 13.54 -19.44
C ASP A 389 20.94 13.28 -18.29
N ILE A 390 20.34 12.09 -18.29
CA ILE A 390 19.33 11.68 -17.31
C ILE A 390 19.80 10.41 -16.62
N LEU A 391 19.95 10.48 -15.30
CA LEU A 391 20.29 9.36 -14.44
C LEU A 391 19.03 8.81 -13.75
N PRO A 392 18.54 7.61 -14.14
CA PRO A 392 17.40 7.01 -13.48
C PRO A 392 17.76 6.37 -12.13
N PRO A 393 16.78 6.21 -11.21
CA PRO A 393 16.93 5.45 -9.96
C PRO A 393 17.42 4.01 -10.15
N ALA A 394 16.96 3.33 -11.20
CA ALA A 394 17.38 1.97 -11.55
C ALA A 394 17.32 1.77 -13.06
N ASN A 395 18.08 0.79 -13.55
CA ASN A 395 18.09 0.36 -14.96
C ASN A 395 16.99 -0.69 -15.19
N SER A 396 15.77 -0.37 -14.77
CA SER A 396 14.58 -1.22 -14.90
C SER A 396 13.37 -0.36 -15.22
N ASP A 397 12.24 -1.00 -15.51
CA ASP A 397 10.98 -0.28 -15.66
C ASP A 397 10.68 0.55 -14.40
N PRO A 398 10.15 1.78 -14.54
CA PRO A 398 9.83 2.62 -13.41
C PRO A 398 8.74 2.00 -12.51
N ASP A 399 9.07 1.80 -11.24
CA ASP A 399 8.13 1.39 -10.19
C ASP A 399 8.17 2.39 -9.04
N LEU A 400 9.17 2.26 -8.16
CA LEU A 400 9.38 3.12 -7.01
C LEU A 400 10.87 3.36 -6.81
N GLY A 401 11.32 4.61 -6.91
CA GLY A 401 12.73 4.95 -6.67
C GLY A 401 13.08 6.41 -6.91
N TYR A 402 14.20 6.84 -6.33
CA TYR A 402 14.82 8.13 -6.62
C TYR A 402 16.34 8.02 -6.76
N ALA A 403 16.89 8.84 -7.66
CA ALA A 403 18.30 9.20 -7.68
C ALA A 403 18.49 10.61 -7.08
N GLU A 404 19.61 10.83 -6.42
CA GLU A 404 19.88 12.07 -5.70
C GLU A 404 21.36 12.42 -5.74
N PHE A 405 21.65 13.68 -6.11
CA PHE A 405 23.00 14.22 -6.02
C PHE A 405 23.46 14.28 -4.55
N ALA A 406 24.65 13.75 -4.30
CA ALA A 406 25.25 13.66 -2.98
C ALA A 406 26.60 14.35 -2.84
N GLY A 407 27.17 14.91 -3.92
CA GLY A 407 28.45 15.64 -3.87
C GLY A 407 29.22 15.66 -5.19
N TRP A 408 30.15 16.61 -5.32
CA TRP A 408 31.10 16.68 -6.43
C TRP A 408 32.46 16.16 -5.96
N VAL A 409 33.17 15.40 -6.80
CA VAL A 409 34.54 14.96 -6.49
C VAL A 409 35.53 15.98 -7.08
N PRO A 410 36.24 16.78 -6.25
CA PRO A 410 37.06 17.88 -6.74
C PRO A 410 38.19 17.43 -7.68
N GLY A 411 38.44 18.21 -8.73
CA GLY A 411 39.51 17.95 -9.70
C GLY A 411 39.27 16.75 -10.62
N THR A 412 38.06 16.19 -10.63
CA THR A 412 37.70 15.04 -11.46
C THR A 412 36.40 15.28 -12.23
N ASN A 413 36.08 14.42 -13.19
CA ASN A 413 34.81 14.37 -13.90
C ASN A 413 33.76 13.50 -13.20
N LYS A 414 33.78 13.42 -11.86
CA LYS A 414 32.95 12.47 -11.09
C LYS A 414 32.02 13.18 -10.11
N MET A 415 30.85 12.57 -9.90
CA MET A 415 29.89 12.99 -8.89
C MET A 415 29.52 11.83 -7.97
N LEU A 416 29.02 12.17 -6.79
CA LEU A 416 28.47 11.25 -5.82
C LEU A 416 26.96 11.21 -5.97
N VAL A 417 26.38 10.01 -6.00
CA VAL A 417 24.94 9.81 -6.12
C VAL A 417 24.45 8.86 -5.05
N ALA A 418 23.34 9.20 -4.39
CA ALA A 418 22.58 8.26 -3.58
C ALA A 418 21.39 7.77 -4.41
N ARG A 419 21.20 6.44 -4.48
CA ARG A 419 20.04 5.84 -5.12
C ARG A 419 19.30 4.96 -4.13
N GLU A 420 17.99 5.00 -4.24
CA GLU A 420 17.13 4.05 -3.59
C GLU A 420 15.97 3.69 -4.50
N ALA A 421 15.79 2.40 -4.80
CA ALA A 421 14.76 1.93 -5.70
C ALA A 421 14.28 0.52 -5.32
N LYS A 422 13.03 0.22 -5.64
CA LYS A 422 12.48 -1.12 -5.61
C LYS A 422 12.85 -1.85 -6.91
N VAL A 423 13.64 -2.90 -6.78
CA VAL A 423 14.13 -3.72 -7.89
C VAL A 423 13.77 -5.17 -7.57
N GLU A 424 13.00 -5.80 -8.45
CA GLU A 424 12.55 -7.21 -8.30
C GLU A 424 11.86 -7.46 -6.93
N GLY A 425 11.04 -6.51 -6.49
CA GLY A 425 10.31 -6.62 -5.22
C GLY A 425 11.13 -6.32 -3.96
N ARG A 426 12.41 -5.94 -4.10
CA ARG A 426 13.29 -5.60 -2.96
C ARG A 426 13.80 -4.17 -3.07
N PHE A 427 13.86 -3.48 -1.93
CA PHE A 427 14.50 -2.17 -1.88
C PHE A 427 16.02 -2.32 -1.91
N LYS A 428 16.65 -1.69 -2.90
CA LYS A 428 18.09 -1.54 -3.01
C LYS A 428 18.44 -0.08 -2.73
N LYS A 429 19.43 0.12 -1.87
CA LYS A 429 20.02 1.42 -1.57
C LYS A 429 21.50 1.37 -1.89
N SER A 430 22.00 2.35 -2.62
CA SER A 430 23.39 2.45 -3.02
C SER A 430 23.90 3.89 -2.92
N PHE A 431 25.17 4.01 -2.57
CA PHE A 431 25.94 5.24 -2.58
C PHE A 431 27.08 5.07 -3.58
N GLU A 432 27.08 5.88 -4.62
CA GLU A 432 27.79 5.63 -5.88
C GLU A 432 28.74 6.77 -6.22
N VAL A 433 29.89 6.42 -6.82
CA VAL A 433 30.75 7.33 -7.57
C VAL A 433 30.43 7.14 -9.05
N VAL A 434 29.93 8.20 -9.68
CA VAL A 434 29.40 8.18 -11.04
C VAL A 434 30.25 9.08 -11.94
N SER A 435 30.65 8.56 -13.10
CA SER A 435 31.28 9.34 -14.17
C SER A 435 30.28 10.31 -14.79
N MET A 436 30.62 11.59 -14.89
CA MET A 436 29.75 12.58 -15.53
C MET A 436 29.64 12.37 -17.05
N ASP A 437 30.67 11.82 -17.70
CA ASP A 437 30.70 11.69 -19.16
C ASP A 437 29.91 10.49 -19.68
N SER A 438 29.77 9.44 -18.87
CA SER A 438 29.15 8.18 -19.28
C SER A 438 27.97 7.76 -18.41
N LEU A 439 27.75 8.44 -17.28
CA LEU A 439 26.82 8.07 -16.21
C LEU A 439 27.03 6.65 -15.64
N GLN A 440 28.17 6.02 -15.92
CA GLN A 440 28.52 4.71 -15.38
C GLN A 440 28.90 4.82 -13.90
N VAL A 441 28.45 3.83 -13.12
CA VAL A 441 28.84 3.66 -11.72
C VAL A 441 30.23 3.03 -11.70
N GLU A 442 31.23 3.79 -11.26
CA GLU A 442 32.61 3.31 -11.18
C GLU A 442 32.89 2.55 -9.87
N ASN A 443 32.20 2.95 -8.79
CA ASN A 443 32.30 2.31 -7.50
C ASN A 443 31.03 2.58 -6.69
N TYR A 444 30.65 1.67 -5.79
CA TYR A 444 29.46 1.83 -4.96
C TYR A 444 29.60 1.12 -3.61
N ALA A 445 28.76 1.53 -2.65
CA ALA A 445 28.61 0.88 -1.37
C ALA A 445 27.16 0.97 -0.86
N ASP A 446 26.82 0.13 0.12
CA ASP A 446 25.53 0.15 0.84
C ASP A 446 25.46 1.24 1.91
N LYS A 447 26.62 1.77 2.33
CA LYS A 447 26.75 2.86 3.31
C LYS A 447 27.77 3.89 2.81
N PRO A 448 27.57 5.19 3.09
CA PRO A 448 28.49 6.23 2.64
C PRO A 448 29.90 6.09 3.23
N GLY A 449 29.99 5.63 4.48
CA GLY A 449 31.28 5.47 5.19
C GLY A 449 32.15 4.34 4.64
N SER A 450 31.56 3.40 3.91
CA SER A 450 32.27 2.28 3.28
C SER A 450 32.97 2.68 1.98
N LEU A 451 32.75 3.91 1.48
CA LEU A 451 33.35 4.43 0.27
C LEU A 451 34.13 5.72 0.59
N SER A 452 35.46 5.63 0.64
CA SER A 452 36.33 6.73 1.14
C SER A 452 36.13 8.04 0.38
N VAL A 453 36.01 7.98 -0.94
CA VAL A 453 35.73 9.14 -1.80
C VAL A 453 34.38 9.75 -1.46
N PHE A 454 33.37 8.90 -1.25
CA PHE A 454 32.03 9.35 -0.89
C PHE A 454 32.06 10.03 0.46
N TYR A 455 32.61 9.40 1.51
CA TYR A 455 32.76 9.96 2.84
C TYR A 455 33.44 11.34 2.85
N LYS A 456 34.51 11.50 2.07
CA LYS A 456 35.31 12.73 2.04
C LYS A 456 34.59 13.91 1.37
N TRP A 457 33.77 13.65 0.35
CA TRP A 457 33.25 14.71 -0.54
C TRP A 457 31.73 14.83 -0.56
N GLN A 458 31.04 14.34 0.48
CA GLN A 458 29.60 14.51 0.60
C GLN A 458 29.23 15.99 0.65
N ASP A 459 28.22 16.38 -0.11
CA ASP A 459 27.64 17.71 -0.05
C ASP A 459 27.00 17.93 1.34
N PRO A 460 27.36 19.02 2.06
CA PRO A 460 26.81 19.27 3.39
C PRO A 460 25.30 19.53 3.41
N ALA A 461 24.71 20.03 2.33
CA ALA A 461 23.25 20.19 2.27
C ALA A 461 22.57 18.83 2.08
N TRP A 462 23.10 17.99 1.19
CA TRP A 462 22.65 16.61 1.03
C TRP A 462 22.68 15.85 2.36
N LYS A 463 23.82 15.85 3.08
CA LYS A 463 23.97 15.13 4.34
C LYS A 463 22.96 15.56 5.41
N ARG A 464 22.55 16.83 5.42
CA ARG A 464 21.57 17.37 6.37
C ARG A 464 20.12 17.04 6.01
N GLN A 465 19.82 16.85 4.73
CA GLN A 465 18.44 16.80 4.22
C GLN A 465 18.03 15.42 3.66
N THR A 466 18.99 14.55 3.36
CA THR A 466 18.70 13.29 2.69
C THR A 466 17.95 12.30 3.58
N ILE A 467 16.98 11.62 2.98
CA ILE A 467 16.23 10.51 3.59
C ILE A 467 16.96 9.17 3.36
N SER A 468 17.99 9.15 2.50
CA SER A 468 18.78 7.94 2.22
C SER A 468 19.53 7.43 3.46
N LEU A 469 19.88 8.34 4.37
CA LEU A 469 20.61 8.01 5.61
C LEU A 469 19.70 7.60 6.77
N ARG A 470 18.38 7.56 6.54
CA ARG A 470 17.38 7.35 7.60
C ARG A 470 17.70 6.18 8.50
#